data_AF-A0A9D1RHV1-F1
#
_entry.id   AF-A0A9D1RHV1-F1
#
_cell.length_a   1.000
_cell.length_b   1.000
_cell.length_c   1.000
_cell.angle_alpha   90.00
_cell.angle_beta   90.00
_cell.angle_gamma   90.00
#
_symmetry.space_group_name_H-M   'P 1'
#
loop_
_entity.id
_entity.type
_entity.pdbx_description
1 polymer ?
#
loop_
_entity_poly.entity_id
_entity_poly.type
_entity_poly.pdbx_seq_one_letter_code
_entity_poly.pdbx_strand_id
1 'polypeptide(L)'
;GELFMNLEKNSERCKKMSRNLYDTYFSEISLERNKVEVDFNNSIIVYSNSVERPNLFPEAFRQAMTKACKGEKFLDIKTLIRIRTRFIQEFYRSYSEFDNVLFDYHKKLLQSGHFEAYNYWLFAYGNSAEAANWAKANKSKWDSFLKWFEANPINIDRNNIFTRYNME
;
A
#
# COMPACT_ATOMS: atom_id res chain seq x y z
N GLY A 1 -5.50 6.19 4.40
CA GLY A 1 -5.42 5.32 5.59
C GLY A 1 -3.99 5.05 6.00
N GLU A 2 -3.17 4.53 5.08
CA GLU A 2 -1.79 4.11 5.38
C GLU A 2 -0.88 5.26 5.86
N LEU A 3 -0.93 6.44 5.22
CA LEU A 3 -0.22 7.63 5.71
C LEU A 3 -0.61 8.00 7.14
N PHE A 4 -1.91 7.91 7.47
CA PHE A 4 -2.40 8.19 8.83
C PHE A 4 -1.78 7.24 9.85
N MET A 5 -1.72 5.93 9.57
CA MET A 5 -1.10 4.96 10.49
C MET A 5 0.41 5.20 10.68
N ASN A 6 1.10 5.66 9.64
CA ASN A 6 2.52 5.99 9.74
C ASN A 6 2.78 7.23 10.61
N LEU A 7 1.87 8.21 10.58
CA LEU A 7 1.95 9.44 11.39
C LEU A 7 1.46 9.23 12.83
N GLU A 8 0.38 8.48 13.01
CA GLU A 8 -0.24 8.20 14.31
C GLU A 8 -0.20 6.70 14.61
N LYS A 9 0.87 6.29 15.30
CA LYS A 9 1.10 4.89 15.67
C LYS A 9 0.34 4.55 16.97
N ASN A 10 -0.22 3.33 17.04
CA ASN A 10 -0.74 2.71 18.27
C ASN A 10 -2.00 3.30 18.92
N SER A 11 -2.81 4.09 18.21
CA SER A 11 -4.13 4.52 18.70
C SER A 11 -5.25 3.53 18.33
N GLU A 12 -6.40 3.59 19.00
CA GLU A 12 -7.61 2.84 18.58
C GLU A 12 -8.01 3.18 17.14
N ARG A 13 -7.78 4.43 16.73
CA ARG A 13 -8.01 4.88 15.35
C ARG A 13 -7.04 4.20 14.37
N CYS A 14 -5.78 3.99 14.76
CA CYS A 14 -4.82 3.21 13.99
C CYS A 14 -5.27 1.76 13.82
N LYS A 15 -5.82 1.12 14.87
CA LYS A 15 -6.37 -0.25 14.78
C LYS A 15 -7.52 -0.34 13.79
N LYS A 16 -8.48 0.59 13.90
CA LYS A 16 -9.60 0.70 12.96
C LYS A 16 -9.12 0.95 11.52
N MET A 17 -8.12 1.80 11.34
CA MET A 17 -7.56 2.09 10.02
C MET A 17 -6.86 0.87 9.40
N SER A 18 -6.12 0.10 10.19
CA SER A 18 -5.48 -1.14 9.76
C SER A 18 -6.51 -2.16 9.26
N ARG A 19 -7.61 -2.34 9.99
CA ARG A 19 -8.74 -3.18 9.56
C ARG A 19 -9.36 -2.67 8.27
N ASN A 20 -9.71 -1.38 8.22
CA ASN A 20 -10.31 -0.79 7.02
C ASN A 20 -9.42 -0.96 5.78
N LEU A 21 -8.10 -0.77 5.92
CA LEU A 21 -7.17 -0.99 4.81
C LEU A 21 -7.21 -2.44 4.35
N TYR A 22 -7.11 -3.40 5.26
CA TYR A 22 -7.21 -4.83 4.93
C TYR A 22 -8.52 -5.15 4.20
N ASP A 23 -9.66 -4.71 4.76
CA ASP A 23 -10.98 -4.96 4.18
C ASP A 23 -11.10 -4.35 2.78
N THR A 24 -10.60 -3.11 2.57
CA THR A 24 -10.56 -2.47 1.25
C THR A 24 -9.72 -3.25 0.25
N TYR A 25 -8.52 -3.74 0.63
CA TYR A 25 -7.73 -4.55 -0.31
C TYR A 25 -8.45 -5.86 -0.69
N PHE A 26 -9.21 -6.45 0.22
CA PHE A 26 -9.97 -7.67 -0.03
C PHE A 26 -11.28 -7.43 -0.80
N SER A 27 -11.92 -6.27 -0.66
CA SER A 27 -13.12 -5.92 -1.42
C SER A 27 -12.79 -5.47 -2.83
N GLU A 28 -11.71 -4.70 -3.00
CA GLU A 28 -11.38 -4.07 -4.28
C GLU A 28 -10.49 -4.92 -5.19
N ILE A 29 -10.05 -6.09 -4.75
CA ILE A 29 -9.27 -7.03 -5.57
C ILE A 29 -10.05 -8.35 -5.70
N SER A 30 -10.47 -8.67 -6.91
CA SER A 30 -11.05 -9.96 -7.25
C SER A 30 -10.06 -10.78 -8.08
N LEU A 31 -9.77 -12.00 -7.60
CA LEU A 31 -8.89 -12.97 -8.26
C LEU A 31 -9.71 -14.21 -8.66
N GLU A 32 -10.12 -14.28 -9.92
CA GLU A 32 -10.77 -15.45 -10.51
C GLU A 32 -9.81 -16.18 -11.46
N ARG A 33 -10.14 -17.42 -11.85
CA ARG A 33 -9.25 -18.32 -12.62
C ARG A 33 -8.56 -17.65 -13.82
N ASN A 34 -9.24 -16.75 -14.52
CA ASN A 34 -8.71 -16.05 -15.70
C ASN A 34 -8.99 -14.53 -15.69
N LYS A 35 -9.42 -13.98 -14.55
CA LYS A 35 -9.85 -12.58 -14.46
C LYS A 35 -9.28 -11.97 -13.18
N VAL A 36 -8.66 -10.82 -13.36
CA VAL A 36 -8.23 -9.95 -12.26
C VAL A 36 -9.04 -8.68 -12.41
N GLU A 37 -9.78 -8.33 -11.36
CA GLU A 37 -10.44 -7.03 -11.27
C GLU A 37 -9.88 -6.27 -10.10
N VAL A 38 -9.62 -4.98 -10.33
CA VAL A 38 -9.11 -4.05 -9.33
C VAL A 38 -9.91 -2.76 -9.44
N ASP A 39 -10.57 -2.37 -8.36
CA ASP A 39 -11.36 -1.13 -8.32
C ASP A 39 -11.20 -0.35 -7.01
N PHE A 40 -10.08 0.35 -6.85
CA PHE A 40 -9.90 1.26 -5.72
C PHE A 40 -10.54 2.64 -5.96
N ASN A 41 -11.20 2.83 -7.10
CA ASN A 41 -11.69 4.14 -7.51
C ASN A 41 -13.14 4.31 -7.08
N ASN A 42 -13.39 5.43 -6.42
CA ASN A 42 -14.76 5.86 -6.19
C ASN A 42 -15.17 6.76 -7.37
N SER A 43 -16.23 6.38 -8.10
CA SER A 43 -16.74 7.14 -9.25
C SER A 43 -17.16 8.59 -8.92
N ILE A 44 -17.35 8.90 -7.64
CA ILE A 44 -17.65 10.25 -7.13
C ILE A 44 -16.36 11.09 -7.00
N ILE A 45 -15.19 10.47 -6.81
CA ILE A 45 -13.92 11.16 -6.65
C ILE A 45 -13.26 11.35 -8.01
N VAL A 46 -13.54 12.49 -8.63
CA VAL A 46 -12.81 12.98 -9.80
C VAL A 46 -11.65 13.85 -9.32
N TYR A 47 -10.41 13.54 -9.70
CA TYR A 47 -9.26 14.39 -9.35
C TYR A 47 -9.17 15.59 -10.29
N SER A 48 -9.40 15.39 -11.59
CA SER A 48 -9.57 16.47 -12.56
C SER A 48 -10.36 16.03 -13.80
N ASN A 49 -11.22 16.92 -14.31
CA ASN A 49 -11.89 16.77 -15.61
C ASN A 49 -11.25 17.67 -16.69
N SER A 50 -10.09 18.27 -16.39
CA SER A 50 -9.39 19.13 -17.33
C SER A 50 -8.81 18.31 -18.48
N VAL A 51 -8.97 18.79 -19.70
CA VAL A 51 -8.27 18.25 -20.88
C VAL A 51 -6.75 18.47 -20.77
N GLU A 52 -6.34 19.54 -20.08
CA GLU A 52 -4.93 19.91 -19.89
C GLU A 52 -4.29 19.18 -18.70
N ARG A 53 -5.10 18.67 -17.76
CA ARG A 53 -4.65 17.93 -16.56
C ARG A 53 -5.58 16.75 -16.29
N PRO A 54 -5.57 15.71 -17.13
CA PRO A 54 -6.51 14.61 -16.99
C PRO A 54 -6.25 13.80 -15.71
N ASN A 55 -7.29 13.14 -15.19
CA ASN A 55 -7.21 12.29 -13.99
C ASN A 55 -6.41 10.98 -14.24
N LEU A 56 -5.11 11.09 -14.46
CA LEU A 56 -4.25 9.98 -14.90
C LEU A 56 -3.79 9.09 -13.74
N PHE A 57 -3.59 9.64 -12.55
CA PHE A 57 -3.07 8.86 -11.41
C PHE A 57 -3.95 7.66 -11.03
N PRO A 58 -5.29 7.77 -10.91
CA PRO A 58 -6.13 6.62 -10.57
C PRO A 58 -6.10 5.52 -11.62
N GLU A 59 -5.97 5.87 -12.90
CA GLU A 59 -5.84 4.90 -13.98
C GLU A 59 -4.45 4.24 -13.96
N ALA A 60 -3.39 5.02 -13.78
CA ALA A 60 -2.03 4.51 -13.60
C ALA A 60 -1.95 3.53 -12.41
N PHE A 61 -2.54 3.90 -11.27
CA PHE A 61 -2.64 3.05 -10.09
C PHE A 61 -3.37 1.75 -10.41
N ARG A 62 -4.56 1.82 -11.02
CA ARG A 62 -5.38 0.67 -11.37
C ARG A 62 -4.65 -0.28 -12.32
N GLN A 63 -4.00 0.25 -13.36
CA GLN A 63 -3.23 -0.54 -14.32
C GLN A 63 -2.02 -1.22 -13.67
N ALA A 64 -1.25 -0.51 -12.85
CA ALA A 64 -0.11 -1.08 -12.13
C ALA A 64 -0.56 -2.16 -11.14
N MET A 65 -1.64 -1.92 -10.39
CA MET A 65 -2.17 -2.88 -9.41
C MET A 65 -2.74 -4.13 -10.10
N THR A 66 -3.46 -3.97 -11.20
CA THR A 66 -3.97 -5.10 -12.00
C THR A 66 -2.82 -5.98 -12.51
N LYS A 67 -1.74 -5.36 -13.01
CA LYS A 67 -0.52 -6.10 -13.39
C LYS A 67 0.09 -6.82 -12.19
N ALA A 68 0.17 -6.15 -11.04
CA ALA A 68 0.73 -6.70 -9.82
C ALA A 68 -0.06 -7.89 -9.25
N CYS A 69 -1.35 -8.00 -9.54
CA CYS A 69 -2.20 -9.12 -9.15
C CYS A 69 -2.02 -10.37 -10.01
N LYS A 70 -1.43 -10.27 -11.22
CA LYS A 70 -1.30 -11.41 -12.14
C LYS A 70 -0.57 -12.59 -11.50
N GLY A 71 -1.14 -13.78 -11.66
CA GLY A 71 -0.59 -15.05 -11.17
C GLY A 71 -0.99 -15.42 -9.74
N GLU A 72 -1.60 -14.52 -8.98
CA GLU A 72 -2.17 -14.84 -7.66
C GLU A 72 -3.53 -15.52 -7.81
N LYS A 73 -3.83 -16.48 -6.92
CA LYS A 73 -5.05 -17.30 -6.97
C LYS A 73 -6.01 -17.04 -5.80
N PHE A 74 -5.51 -16.46 -4.71
CA PHE A 74 -6.27 -16.16 -3.51
C PHE A 74 -5.61 -15.00 -2.76
N LEU A 75 -6.40 -14.35 -1.90
CA LEU A 75 -5.94 -13.25 -1.06
C LEU A 75 -5.73 -13.71 0.39
N ASP A 76 -4.53 -13.48 0.89
CA ASP A 76 -4.13 -13.48 2.31
C ASP A 76 -3.10 -12.35 2.51
N ILE A 77 -2.62 -12.08 3.74
CA ILE A 77 -1.64 -11.00 3.92
C ILE A 77 -0.36 -11.32 3.12
N LYS A 78 0.06 -12.59 3.09
CA LYS A 78 1.26 -13.02 2.36
C LYS A 78 1.17 -12.75 0.84
N THR A 79 0.02 -12.96 0.22
CA THR A 79 -0.20 -12.68 -1.21
C THR A 79 -0.32 -11.19 -1.45
N LEU A 80 -0.99 -10.44 -0.57
CA LEU A 80 -1.02 -8.97 -0.63
C LEU A 80 0.38 -8.35 -0.54
N ILE A 81 1.29 -8.91 0.25
CA ILE A 81 2.69 -8.46 0.30
C ILE A 81 3.37 -8.61 -1.05
N ARG A 82 3.18 -9.75 -1.73
CA ARG A 82 3.73 -9.99 -3.07
C ARG A 82 3.12 -9.03 -4.09
N ILE A 83 1.79 -8.84 -4.05
CA ILE A 83 1.08 -7.89 -4.90
C ILE A 83 1.63 -6.48 -4.68
N ARG A 84 1.70 -6.01 -3.43
CA ARG A 84 2.21 -4.66 -3.11
C ARG A 84 3.69 -4.48 -3.49
N THR A 85 4.50 -5.52 -3.39
CA THR A 85 5.89 -5.50 -3.87
C THR A 85 5.95 -5.32 -5.39
N ARG A 86 5.19 -6.12 -6.13
CA ARG A 86 5.10 -6.00 -7.60
C ARG A 86 4.48 -4.68 -8.03
N PHE A 87 3.50 -4.17 -7.28
CA PHE A 87 2.86 -2.88 -7.55
C PHE A 87 3.90 -1.75 -7.56
N ILE A 88 4.76 -1.67 -6.55
CA ILE A 88 5.79 -0.61 -6.50
C ILE A 88 6.78 -0.74 -7.67
N GLN A 89 7.16 -1.97 -8.03
CA GLN A 89 8.01 -2.20 -9.20
C GLN A 89 7.33 -1.79 -10.51
N GLU A 90 6.08 -2.20 -10.73
CA GLU A 90 5.31 -1.88 -11.93
C GLU A 90 4.98 -0.39 -12.04
N PHE A 91 4.63 0.25 -10.91
CA PHE A 91 4.26 1.66 -10.88
C PHE A 91 5.44 2.55 -11.29
N TYR A 92 6.60 2.43 -10.64
CA TYR A 92 7.77 3.23 -11.01
C TYR A 92 8.40 2.84 -12.35
N ARG A 93 8.13 1.63 -12.87
CA ARG A 93 8.58 1.25 -14.21
C ARG A 93 7.78 1.94 -15.33
N SER A 94 6.50 2.21 -15.09
CA SER A 94 5.57 2.69 -16.14
C SER A 94 5.07 4.12 -15.91
N TYR A 95 5.14 4.62 -14.68
CA TYR A 95 4.50 5.87 -14.24
C TYR A 95 5.40 6.65 -13.26
N SER A 96 6.70 6.70 -13.54
CA SER A 96 7.70 7.36 -12.67
C SER A 96 7.53 8.87 -12.55
N GLU A 97 6.70 9.47 -13.39
CA GLU A 97 6.35 10.89 -13.37
C GLU A 97 5.48 11.29 -12.17
N PHE A 98 4.80 10.33 -11.52
CA PHE A 98 3.99 10.62 -10.33
C PHE A 98 4.82 10.49 -9.06
N ASP A 99 5.10 11.62 -8.44
CA ASP A 99 5.77 11.68 -7.13
C ASP A 99 4.78 11.37 -6.00
N ASN A 100 4.95 10.22 -5.35
CA ASN A 100 4.09 9.81 -4.24
C ASN A 100 4.93 9.44 -3.01
N VAL A 101 4.87 10.30 -1.98
CA VAL A 101 5.63 10.13 -0.73
C VAL A 101 5.43 8.77 -0.06
N LEU A 102 4.24 8.17 -0.18
CA LEU A 102 4.00 6.84 0.37
C LEU A 102 4.72 5.76 -0.44
N PHE A 103 4.69 5.86 -1.77
CA PHE A 103 5.36 4.89 -2.64
C PHE A 103 6.89 5.03 -2.56
N ASP A 104 7.40 6.24 -2.34
CA ASP A 104 8.81 6.47 -2.04
C ASP A 104 9.21 5.81 -0.71
N TYR A 105 8.35 5.92 0.30
CA TYR A 105 8.55 5.22 1.56
C TYR A 105 8.54 3.70 1.39
N HIS A 106 7.66 3.16 0.52
CA HIS A 106 7.65 1.74 0.16
C HIS A 106 8.94 1.31 -0.52
N LYS A 107 9.50 2.10 -1.45
CA LYS A 107 10.83 1.83 -2.03
C LYS A 107 11.91 1.76 -0.95
N LYS A 108 11.91 2.71 0.00
CA LYS A 108 12.87 2.72 1.12
C LYS A 108 12.77 1.45 1.96
N LEU A 109 11.54 1.04 2.29
CA LEU A 109 11.26 -0.22 3.01
C LEU A 109 11.70 -1.47 2.23
N LEU A 110 11.54 -1.48 0.90
CA LEU A 110 12.01 -2.57 0.04
C LEU A 110 13.53 -2.65 0.03
N GLN A 111 14.20 -1.51 -0.16
CA GLN A 111 15.67 -1.42 -0.20
C GLN A 111 16.31 -1.81 1.14
N SER A 112 15.65 -1.49 2.26
CA SER A 112 16.12 -1.87 3.59
C SER A 112 15.69 -3.28 4.03
N GLY A 113 14.95 -4.03 3.20
CA GLY A 113 14.49 -5.37 3.52
C GLY A 113 13.39 -5.45 4.60
N HIS A 114 12.67 -4.36 4.84
CA HIS A 114 11.65 -4.26 5.89
C HIS A 114 10.20 -4.25 5.39
N PHE A 115 10.00 -4.26 4.06
CA PHE A 115 8.66 -4.17 3.47
C PHE A 115 7.73 -5.32 3.87
N GLU A 116 8.22 -6.56 3.99
CA GLU A 116 7.41 -7.70 4.44
C GLU A 116 6.84 -7.45 5.85
N ALA A 117 7.70 -7.15 6.82
CA ALA A 117 7.32 -6.89 8.20
C ALA A 117 6.39 -5.67 8.32
N TYR A 118 6.68 -4.61 7.57
CA TYR A 118 5.85 -3.40 7.52
C TYR A 118 4.41 -3.71 7.08
N ASN A 119 4.22 -4.56 6.08
CA ASN A 119 2.88 -4.92 5.62
C ASN A 119 2.14 -5.82 6.61
N TYR A 120 2.84 -6.71 7.32
CA TYR A 120 2.23 -7.45 8.44
C TYR A 120 1.78 -6.52 9.57
N TRP A 121 2.55 -5.47 9.87
CA TRP A 121 2.12 -4.42 10.79
C TRP A 121 0.89 -3.66 10.26
N LEU A 122 0.93 -3.28 8.98
CA LEU A 122 -0.12 -2.49 8.33
C LEU A 122 -1.48 -3.20 8.37
N PHE A 123 -1.50 -4.50 8.11
CA PHE A 123 -2.72 -5.31 8.03
C PHE A 123 -3.03 -6.10 9.32
N ALA A 124 -2.27 -5.86 10.40
CA ALA A 124 -2.34 -6.65 11.63
C ALA A 124 -3.76 -6.72 12.22
N TYR A 125 -4.57 -5.67 12.14
CA TYR A 125 -5.92 -5.67 12.72
C TYR A 125 -7.03 -6.12 11.76
N GLY A 126 -6.69 -6.39 10.50
CA GLY A 126 -7.56 -7.05 9.53
C GLY A 126 -7.54 -8.57 9.67
N ASN A 127 -6.35 -9.15 9.86
CA ASN A 127 -6.19 -10.57 10.18
C ASN A 127 -5.12 -10.78 11.27
N SER A 128 -5.53 -10.56 12.52
CA SER A 128 -4.63 -10.62 13.68
C SER A 128 -3.99 -11.99 13.89
N ALA A 129 -4.69 -13.07 13.54
CA ALA A 129 -4.16 -14.42 13.69
C ALA A 129 -2.99 -14.66 12.73
N GLU A 130 -3.16 -14.35 11.44
CA GLU A 130 -2.09 -14.49 10.45
C GLU A 130 -0.88 -13.60 10.80
N ALA A 131 -1.11 -12.33 11.12
CA ALA A 131 -0.05 -11.39 11.46
C ALA A 131 0.72 -11.79 12.73
N ALA A 132 0.02 -12.21 13.80
CA ALA A 132 0.66 -12.66 15.03
C ALA A 132 1.47 -13.94 14.83
N ASN A 133 0.95 -14.90 14.05
CA ASN A 133 1.66 -16.13 13.72
C ASN A 133 2.93 -15.84 12.92
N TRP A 134 2.85 -14.97 11.91
CA TRP A 134 4.03 -14.58 11.14
C TRP A 134 5.07 -13.85 12.00
N ALA A 135 4.65 -12.88 12.82
CA ALA A 135 5.56 -12.11 13.67
C ALA A 135 6.27 -13.01 14.69
N LYS A 136 5.57 -13.99 15.29
CA LYS A 136 6.16 -14.98 16.20
C LYS A 136 7.18 -15.87 15.47
N ALA A 137 6.86 -16.36 14.29
CA ALA A 137 7.75 -17.20 13.49
C ALA A 137 8.96 -16.44 12.91
N ASN A 138 8.84 -15.12 12.74
CA ASN A 138 9.85 -14.26 12.13
C ASN A 138 10.38 -13.20 13.11
N LYS A 139 10.49 -13.55 14.39
CA LYS A 139 10.81 -12.60 15.47
C LYS A 139 12.00 -11.69 15.18
N SER A 140 13.11 -12.23 14.66
CA SER A 140 14.29 -11.44 14.30
C SER A 140 14.00 -10.37 13.23
N LYS A 141 13.25 -10.73 12.17
CA LYS A 141 12.82 -9.76 11.14
C LYS A 141 11.89 -8.71 11.72
N TRP A 142 10.95 -9.13 12.56
CA TRP A 142 9.98 -8.24 13.21
C TRP A 142 10.66 -7.22 14.11
N ASP A 143 11.53 -7.68 15.02
CA ASP A 143 12.25 -6.82 15.95
C ASP A 143 13.19 -5.85 15.20
N SER A 144 13.86 -6.33 14.14
CA SER A 144 14.70 -5.51 13.26
C SER A 144 13.88 -4.42 12.54
N PHE A 145 12.71 -4.79 12.01
CA PHE A 145 11.78 -3.84 11.41
C PHE A 145 11.33 -2.77 12.41
N LEU A 146 10.90 -3.14 13.62
CA LEU A 146 10.42 -2.18 14.61
C LEU A 146 11.50 -1.13 14.94
N LYS A 147 12.75 -1.58 15.16
CA LYS A 147 13.89 -0.69 15.39
C LYS A 147 14.14 0.24 14.20
N TRP A 148 14.12 -0.29 12.98
CA TRP A 148 14.31 0.52 11.79
C TRP A 148 13.17 1.53 11.60
N PHE A 149 11.93 1.11 11.82
CA PHE A 149 10.72 1.89 11.61
C PHE A 149 10.57 3.05 12.60
N GLU A 150 11.09 2.89 13.81
CA GLU A 150 11.23 3.97 14.79
C GLU A 150 12.29 4.99 14.34
N ALA A 151 13.45 4.54 13.87
CA ALA A 151 14.53 5.40 13.41
C ALA A 151 14.29 6.05 12.04
N ASN A 152 13.36 5.50 11.23
CA ASN A 152 13.08 5.92 9.87
C ASN A 152 11.58 6.19 9.66
N PRO A 153 10.99 7.16 10.37
CA PRO A 153 9.62 7.56 10.12
C PRO A 153 9.47 8.08 8.68
N ILE A 154 8.26 7.97 8.12
CA ILE A 154 7.94 8.69 6.88
C ILE A 154 8.08 10.19 7.14
N ASN A 155 8.77 10.90 6.24
CA ASN A 155 8.91 12.35 6.32
C ASN A 155 7.94 12.99 5.32
N ILE A 156 7.01 13.80 5.83
CA ILE A 156 6.06 14.54 5.02
C ILE A 156 6.26 16.02 5.29
N ASP A 157 6.56 16.78 4.25
CA ASP A 157 6.74 18.22 4.27
C ASP A 157 5.90 18.89 3.17
N ARG A 158 6.08 20.20 3.00
CA ARG A 158 5.31 20.98 2.02
C ARG A 158 5.65 20.63 0.56
N ASN A 159 6.80 20.03 0.30
CA ASN A 159 7.29 19.72 -1.04
C ASN A 159 6.85 18.33 -1.51
N ASN A 160 6.58 17.40 -0.60
CA ASN A 160 6.20 16.02 -0.92
C ASN A 160 4.77 15.65 -0.48
N ILE A 161 3.95 16.65 -0.11
CA ILE A 161 2.58 16.40 0.33
C ILE A 161 1.75 15.80 -0.82
N PHE A 162 1.14 14.64 -0.54
CA PHE A 162 0.20 14.01 -1.44
C PHE A 162 -1.13 14.78 -1.42
N THR A 163 -1.40 15.56 -2.47
CA THR A 163 -2.68 16.25 -2.67
C THR A 163 -3.27 15.86 -4.02
N ARG A 164 -4.58 16.07 -4.19
CA ARG A 164 -5.23 15.82 -5.49
C ARG A 164 -4.61 16.67 -6.60
N TYR A 165 -4.34 17.95 -6.30
CA TYR A 165 -3.75 18.90 -7.24
C TYR A 165 -2.35 18.49 -7.75
N ASN A 166 -1.55 17.83 -6.91
CA ASN A 166 -0.23 17.33 -7.29
C ASN A 166 -0.29 16.02 -8.11
N MET A 167 -1.49 15.47 -8.32
CA MET A 167 -1.75 14.19 -9.00
C MET A 167 -2.63 14.35 -10.25
N GLU A 168 -2.93 15.60 -10.62
CA GLU A 168 -3.51 16.00 -11.90
C GLU A 168 -2.41 16.12 -12.96
#